data_AF-A0A932D9I7-F1
#
_entry.id   AF-A0A932D9I7-F1
#
_cell.length_a   1.000
_cell.length_b   1.000
_cell.length_c   1.000
_cell.angle_alpha   90.00
_cell.angle_beta   90.00
_cell.angle_gamma   90.00
#
_symmetry.space_group_name_H-M   'P 1'
#
loop_
_entity.id
_entity.type
_entity.pdbx_description
1 polymer ?
#
loop_
_entity_poly.entity_id
_entity_poly.type
_entity_poly.pdbx_seq_one_letter_code
_entity_poly.pdbx_strand_id
1 'polypeptide(L)'
;MSIPINRWPFKGRYLNGEATFKVALANGVLFVTMQSLRVGNDTVPAEFMQGFQQQNLAQEVNNDPKKAAALSKLESIEVKDGKLTLKAKAKE
;
A
#
# COMPACT_ATOMS: atom_id res chain seq x y z
N MET A 1 3.25 -12.95 -3.30
CA MET A 1 4.26 -11.89 -3.52
C MET A 1 5.38 -12.08 -2.50
N SER A 2 6.63 -11.74 -2.81
CA SER A 2 7.76 -11.89 -1.90
C SER A 2 8.09 -10.56 -1.22
N ILE A 3 7.90 -10.48 0.10
CA ILE A 3 8.14 -9.25 0.88
C ILE A 3 9.43 -9.43 1.70
N PRO A 4 10.44 -8.54 1.58
CA PRO A 4 11.69 -8.68 2.32
C PRO A 4 11.49 -8.37 3.82
N ILE A 5 12.04 -9.22 4.69
CA ILE A 5 12.12 -8.96 6.14
C ILE A 5 13.51 -8.44 6.47
N ASN A 6 13.64 -7.23 7.01
CA ASN A 6 14.94 -6.65 7.36
C ASN A 6 15.19 -6.58 8.89
N ARG A 7 14.74 -7.59 9.66
CA ARG A 7 14.93 -7.66 11.12
C ARG A 7 15.82 -8.85 11.47
N TRP A 8 16.88 -8.63 12.25
CA TRP A 8 17.76 -9.70 12.75
C TRP A 8 16.94 -10.71 13.58
N PRO A 9 17.07 -12.04 13.37
CA PRO A 9 17.98 -12.81 12.51
C PRO A 9 17.46 -13.11 11.08
N PHE A 10 16.35 -12.51 10.65
CA PHE A 10 15.68 -12.77 9.37
C PHE A 10 16.17 -11.90 8.20
N LYS A 11 17.34 -11.24 8.35
CA LYS A 11 17.92 -10.37 7.33
C LYS A 11 18.17 -11.15 6.03
N GLY A 12 17.59 -10.69 4.92
CA GLY A 12 17.70 -11.36 3.61
C GLY A 12 16.71 -12.51 3.37
N ARG A 13 15.74 -12.73 4.28
CA ARG A 13 14.64 -13.67 4.06
C ARG A 13 13.43 -12.97 3.47
N TYR A 14 12.78 -13.63 2.53
CA TYR A 14 11.54 -13.17 1.91
C TYR A 14 10.36 -13.93 2.53
N LEU A 15 9.29 -13.21 2.86
CA LEU A 15 8.01 -13.81 3.19
C LEU A 15 7.32 -14.20 1.89
N ASN A 16 7.11 -15.49 1.72
CA ASN A 16 6.25 -16.02 0.68
C ASN A 16 4.83 -16.07 1.23
N GLY A 17 3.99 -15.18 0.72
CA GLY A 17 2.68 -14.97 1.30
C GLY A 17 1.70 -14.22 0.42
N GLU A 18 0.49 -14.14 0.95
CA GLU A 18 -0.60 -13.34 0.42
C GLU A 18 -0.75 -12.10 1.29
N ALA A 19 -0.86 -10.93 0.67
CA ALA A 19 -1.07 -9.67 1.37
C ALA A 19 -2.30 -8.97 0.80
N THR A 20 -3.11 -8.42 1.70
CA THR A 20 -4.20 -7.51 1.31
C THR A 20 -3.74 -6.09 1.53
N PHE A 21 -3.93 -5.24 0.53
CA PHE A 21 -3.62 -3.82 0.62
C PHE A 21 -4.88 -2.99 0.49
N LYS A 22 -4.96 -1.91 1.26
CA LYS A 22 -5.94 -0.84 1.05
C LYS A 22 -5.26 0.25 0.23
N VAL A 23 -5.86 0.56 -0.91
CA VAL A 23 -5.41 1.63 -1.82
C VAL A 23 -6.47 2.72 -1.83
N ALA A 24 -6.07 3.94 -1.49
CA ALA A 24 -6.93 5.11 -1.50
C ALA A 24 -6.16 6.34 -2.00
N LEU A 25 -6.77 7.19 -2.82
CA LEU A 25 -6.25 8.53 -3.11
C LEU A 25 -7.15 9.57 -2.45
N ALA A 26 -6.56 10.45 -1.65
CA ALA A 26 -7.26 11.58 -1.04
C ALA A 26 -6.39 12.84 -1.13
N ASN A 27 -6.97 13.95 -1.60
CA ASN A 27 -6.29 15.25 -1.73
C ASN A 27 -4.96 15.17 -2.52
N GLY A 28 -4.90 14.33 -3.56
CA GLY A 28 -3.70 14.13 -4.37
C GLY A 28 -2.61 13.26 -3.71
N VAL A 29 -2.83 12.75 -2.50
CA VAL A 29 -1.92 11.84 -1.79
C VAL A 29 -2.41 10.40 -1.91
N LEU A 30 -1.57 9.52 -2.44
CA LEU A 30 -1.86 8.10 -2.57
C LEU A 30 -1.49 7.37 -1.28
N PHE A 31 -2.45 6.67 -0.70
CA PHE A 31 -2.31 5.84 0.47
C PHE A 31 -2.37 4.37 0.04
N VAL A 32 -1.27 3.66 0.26
CA VAL A 32 -1.20 2.20 0.12
C VAL A 32 -0.76 1.63 1.45
N THR A 33 -1.68 0.96 2.15
CA THR A 33 -1.41 0.37 3.47
C THR A 33 -1.69 -1.12 3.46
N MET A 34 -0.87 -1.89 4.17
CA MET A 34 -1.08 -3.33 4.31
C MET A 34 -2.17 -3.60 5.35
N GLN A 35 -3.22 -4.31 4.97
CA GLN A 35 -4.34 -4.67 5.86
C GLN A 35 -4.11 -6.02 6.51
N SER A 36 -3.62 -6.99 5.74
CA SER A 36 -3.30 -8.33 6.23
C SER A 36 -2.11 -8.91 5.48
N LEU A 37 -1.40 -9.82 6.15
CA LEU A 37 -0.33 -10.62 5.58
C LEU A 37 -0.50 -12.06 6.08
N ARG A 38 -0.50 -13.00 5.15
CA ARG A 38 -0.57 -14.44 5.38
C ARG A 38 0.68 -15.09 4.84
N VAL A 39 1.31 -15.96 5.63
CA VAL A 39 2.52 -16.69 5.26
C VAL A 39 2.21 -18.17 5.40
N GLY A 40 2.15 -18.88 4.27
CA GLY A 40 1.55 -20.22 4.25
C GLY A 40 0.08 -20.15 4.67
N ASN A 41 -0.30 -20.91 5.69
CA ASN A 41 -1.68 -20.93 6.22
C ASN A 41 -1.91 -19.94 7.38
N ASP A 42 -0.85 -19.36 7.93
CA ASP A 42 -0.90 -18.54 9.15
C ASP A 42 -1.01 -17.05 8.86
N THR A 43 -1.84 -16.36 9.64
CA THR A 43 -1.91 -14.89 9.62
C THR A 43 -0.81 -14.32 10.50
N VAL A 44 -0.09 -13.31 10.00
CA VAL A 44 0.97 -12.66 10.76
C VAL A 44 0.39 -11.98 12.02
N PRO A 45 1.01 -12.14 13.20
CA PRO A 45 0.49 -11.58 14.45
C PRO A 45 0.32 -10.05 14.40
N ALA A 46 -0.64 -9.54 15.16
CA ALA A 46 -1.01 -8.12 15.17
C ALA A 46 0.16 -7.20 15.51
N GLU A 47 1.07 -7.62 16.40
CA GLU A 47 2.24 -6.84 16.81
C GLU A 47 3.21 -6.59 15.65
N PHE A 48 3.36 -7.56 14.74
CA PHE A 48 4.15 -7.38 13.53
C PHE A 48 3.39 -6.55 12.49
N MET A 49 2.07 -6.70 12.40
CA MET A 49 1.22 -5.94 11.47
C MET A 49 1.17 -4.45 11.80
N GLN A 50 1.25 -4.06 13.08
CA GLN A 50 1.21 -2.64 13.48
C GLN A 50 2.28 -1.79 12.78
N GLY A 51 3.50 -2.32 12.64
CA GLY A 51 4.58 -1.61 11.95
C GLY A 51 4.30 -1.40 10.46
N PHE A 52 3.68 -2.39 9.80
CA PHE A 52 3.34 -2.30 8.38
C PHE A 52 2.09 -1.45 8.12
N GLN A 53 1.12 -1.47 9.03
CA GLN A 53 -0.12 -0.69 8.92
C GLN A 53 0.10 0.82 9.05
N GLN A 54 1.12 1.24 9.82
CA GLN A 54 1.46 2.66 10.00
C GLN A 54 2.25 3.25 8.82
N GLN A 55 2.75 2.42 7.91
CA GLN A 55 3.55 2.88 6.78
C GLN A 55 2.71 3.00 5.53
N ASN A 56 2.80 4.16 4.88
CA ASN A 56 2.28 4.33 3.53
C ASN A 56 3.31 3.83 2.51
N LEU A 57 3.05 2.68 1.91
CA LEU A 57 3.92 2.04 0.93
C LEU A 57 4.04 2.84 -0.38
N ALA A 58 3.16 3.83 -0.60
CA ALA A 58 3.24 4.75 -1.72
C ALA A 58 3.96 6.06 -1.40
N GLN A 59 4.62 6.17 -0.24
CA GLN A 59 5.29 7.41 0.18
C GLN A 59 6.32 7.91 -0.84
N GLU A 60 7.12 7.02 -1.44
CA GLU A 60 8.08 7.41 -2.49
C GLU A 60 7.38 7.92 -3.76
N VAL A 61 6.23 7.35 -4.11
CA VAL A 61 5.41 7.80 -5.25
C VAL A 61 4.87 9.21 -5.00
N ASN A 62 4.45 9.49 -3.76
CA ASN A 62 3.97 10.82 -3.37
C ASN A 62 5.10 11.87 -3.33
N ASN A 63 6.33 11.46 -3.02
CA ASN A 63 7.48 12.36 -2.95
C ASN A 63 8.11 12.64 -4.33
N ASP A 64 7.78 11.84 -5.35
CA ASP A 64 8.21 12.11 -6.71
C ASP A 64 7.29 13.20 -7.33
N PRO A 65 7.82 14.39 -7.65
CA PRO A 65 7.01 15.51 -8.13
C PRO A 65 6.30 15.22 -9.45
N LYS A 66 6.87 14.37 -10.32
CA LYS A 66 6.21 13.99 -11.59
C LYS A 66 5.01 13.09 -11.33
N LYS A 67 5.15 12.13 -10.41
CA LYS A 67 4.07 11.19 -10.05
C LYS A 67 2.99 11.88 -9.23
N ALA A 68 3.37 12.70 -8.26
CA ALA A 68 2.45 13.52 -7.46
C ALA A 68 1.61 14.47 -8.33
N ALA A 69 2.22 15.10 -9.35
CA ALA A 69 1.50 15.94 -10.31
C ALA A 69 0.48 15.15 -11.14
N ALA A 70 0.78 13.89 -11.49
CA ALA A 70 -0.17 13.01 -12.18
C ALA A 70 -1.33 12.61 -11.26
N LEU A 71 -1.04 12.24 -10.00
CA LEU A 71 -2.04 11.87 -8.99
C LEU A 71 -2.92 13.06 -8.60
N SER A 72 -2.39 14.28 -8.63
CA SER A 72 -3.15 15.50 -8.30
C SER A 72 -4.27 15.81 -9.29
N LYS A 73 -4.24 15.21 -10.49
CA LYS A 73 -5.31 15.30 -11.50
C LYS A 73 -6.47 14.35 -11.24
N LEU A 74 -6.31 13.45 -10.27
CA LEU A 74 -7.32 12.49 -9.86
C LEU A 74 -7.95 12.99 -8.56
N GLU A 75 -9.27 12.87 -8.48
CA GLU A 75 -10.04 13.18 -7.29
C GLU A 75 -9.97 12.02 -6.29
N SER A 76 -10.16 10.79 -6.77
CA SER A 76 -10.12 9.60 -5.93
C SER A 76 -9.70 8.36 -6.71
N ILE A 77 -9.03 7.45 -6.01
CA ILE A 77 -8.72 6.08 -6.45
C ILE A 77 -9.16 5.17 -5.32
N GLU A 78 -9.96 4.16 -5.61
CA GLU A 78 -10.38 3.16 -4.63
C GLU A 78 -10.40 1.77 -5.26
N VAL A 79 -9.91 0.77 -4.53
CA VAL A 79 -10.05 -0.64 -4.90
C VAL A 79 -11.04 -1.27 -3.96
N LYS A 80 -12.19 -1.70 -4.49
CA LYS A 80 -13.27 -2.30 -3.73
C LYS A 80 -13.88 -3.47 -4.49
N ASP A 81 -14.07 -4.61 -3.82
CA ASP A 81 -14.69 -5.81 -4.40
C ASP A 81 -14.02 -6.26 -5.72
N GLY A 82 -12.69 -6.16 -5.79
CA GLY A 82 -11.91 -6.48 -6.99
C GLY A 82 -12.03 -5.48 -8.13
N LYS A 83 -12.74 -4.36 -7.94
CA LYS A 83 -12.90 -3.29 -8.93
C LYS A 83 -12.05 -2.08 -8.56
N LEU A 84 -11.31 -1.57 -9.54
CA LEU A 84 -10.61 -0.29 -9.44
C LEU A 84 -11.55 0.83 -9.91
N THR A 85 -11.85 1.76 -9.02
CA THR A 85 -12.63 2.97 -9.31
C THR A 85 -11.70 4.17 -9.34
N LEU A 86 -11.72 4.90 -10.46
CA LEU A 86 -10.92 6.10 -10.68
C LEU A 86 -11.88 7.28 -10.93
N LYS A 87 -11.70 8.37 -10.19
CA LYS A 87 -12.38 9.65 -10.47
C LYS A 87 -11.34 10.69 -10.83
N ALA A 88 -11.49 11.30 -12.00
CA ALA A 88 -10.69 12.45 -12.41
C ALA A 88 -11.22 13.71 -11.72
N LYS A 89 -10.33 14.65 -11.36
CA LYS A 89 -10.77 15.98 -10.92
C LYS A 89 -11.41 16.69 -12.12
N ALA A 90 -12.60 17.22 -11.93
CA ALA A 90 -13.19 18.14 -12.88
C ALA A 90 -12.25 19.35 -13.04
N LYS A 91 -12.01 19.76 -14.28
CA LYS A 91 -11.27 20.96 -14.60
C LYS A 91 -12.24 22.13 -14.43
N GLU A 92 -12.09 22.92 -13.38
CA GLU A 92 -12.66 24.28 -13.34
C GLU A 92 -11.98 25.17 -14.39
#